data_AF-A0A3M2A0R7-F1
#
_entry.id   AF-A0A3M2A0R7-F1
#
_cell.length_a   1.000
_cell.length_b   1.000
_cell.length_c   1.000
_cell.angle_alpha   90.00
_cell.angle_beta   90.00
_cell.angle_gamma   90.00
#
_symmetry.space_group_name_H-M   'P 1'
#
loop_
_entity.id
_entity.type
_entity.pdbx_description
1 polymer ?
#
loop_
_entity_poly.entity_id
_entity_poly.type
_entity_poly.pdbx_seq_one_letter_code
_entity_poly.pdbx_strand_id
1 'polypeptide(L)'
;MARSKTPERQDPHGRRPCDQLDELEASIEQLRVAYEKYFLGIERRPPSELHDRVRRMLREIEKTRPSRSALRFRLQGLRARLVTYEQYWTRILRKIEEGTYERHVRKAKQRMAEADRPGPKRPATTDDGVDPAQARRLYRELVAAKKASGESTKGLSYGAFVDTLRRTVPKLRARHGGDVDLVVVQKGGKVKLVARPR
;
A
#
# COMPACT_ATOMS: atom_id res chain seq x y z
N MET A 1 -12.11 44.07 46.70
CA MET A 1 -12.58 43.56 45.39
C MET A 1 -11.88 42.24 45.09
N ALA A 2 -12.48 41.11 45.48
CA ALA A 2 -11.94 39.78 45.20
C ALA A 2 -12.37 39.34 43.79
N ARG A 3 -11.41 39.13 42.88
CA ARG A 3 -11.69 38.48 41.60
C ARG A 3 -11.92 37.00 41.87
N SER A 4 -13.18 36.61 41.95
CA SER A 4 -13.61 35.22 42.03
C SER A 4 -13.09 34.47 40.80
N LYS A 5 -12.06 33.65 41.02
CA LYS A 5 -11.48 32.74 40.03
C LYS A 5 -12.55 31.69 39.73
N THR A 6 -13.28 31.85 38.62
CA THR A 6 -14.26 30.89 38.14
C THR A 6 -13.61 29.50 38.10
N PRO A 7 -14.18 28.48 38.77
CA PRO A 7 -13.58 27.16 38.76
C PRO A 7 -13.66 26.63 37.34
N GLU A 8 -12.50 26.36 36.77
CA GLU A 8 -12.33 25.65 35.52
C GLU A 8 -12.99 24.29 35.69
N ARG A 9 -14.21 24.13 35.14
CA ARG A 9 -14.94 22.86 35.12
C ARG A 9 -14.02 21.82 34.50
N GLN A 10 -13.43 20.98 35.35
CA GLN A 10 -12.65 19.84 34.90
C GLN A 10 -13.61 18.85 34.24
N ASP A 11 -13.33 18.53 32.98
CA ASP A 11 -13.98 17.41 32.31
C ASP A 11 -13.65 16.10 33.06
N PRO A 12 -14.58 15.13 33.09
CA PRO A 12 -14.42 13.86 33.81
C PRO A 12 -13.23 13.00 33.32
N HIS A 13 -12.54 13.40 32.25
CA HIS A 13 -11.38 12.72 31.67
C HIS A 13 -10.03 13.39 31.95
N GLY A 14 -9.97 14.47 32.74
CA GLY A 14 -8.70 15.10 33.15
C GLY A 14 -7.88 15.74 32.03
N ARG A 15 -8.36 15.77 30.79
CA ARG A 15 -7.73 16.48 29.67
C ARG A 15 -8.08 17.96 29.75
N ARG A 16 -7.09 18.82 29.51
CA ARG A 16 -7.33 20.26 29.48
C ARG A 16 -8.02 20.64 28.15
N PRO A 17 -8.96 21.60 28.15
CA PRO A 17 -9.63 22.05 26.93
C PRO A 17 -8.68 22.57 25.84
N CYS A 18 -7.49 23.05 26.21
CA CYS A 18 -6.44 23.43 25.25
C CYS A 18 -5.91 22.22 24.47
N ASP A 19 -5.59 21.13 25.17
CA ASP A 19 -4.99 19.93 24.59
C ASP A 19 -5.97 19.26 23.61
N GLN A 20 -7.27 19.31 23.91
CA GLN A 20 -8.32 18.82 23.02
C GLN A 20 -8.41 19.64 21.72
N LEU A 21 -8.21 20.96 21.78
CA LEU A 21 -8.18 21.82 20.59
C LEU A 21 -6.93 21.58 19.74
N ASP A 22 -5.78 21.36 20.37
CA ASP A 22 -4.54 20.99 19.67
C ASP A 22 -4.69 19.63 18.96
N GLU A 23 -5.31 18.65 19.62
CA GLU A 23 -5.60 17.34 19.01
C GLU A 23 -6.58 17.45 17.84
N LEU A 24 -7.61 18.32 17.97
CA LEU A 24 -8.55 18.60 16.89
C LEU A 24 -7.84 19.22 15.68
N GLU A 25 -7.00 20.23 15.89
CA GLU A 25 -6.24 20.89 14.84
C GLU A 25 -5.32 19.90 14.11
N ALA A 26 -4.56 19.09 14.86
CA ALA A 26 -3.70 18.06 14.29
C ALA A 26 -4.51 17.03 13.48
N SER A 27 -5.68 16.63 13.98
CA SER A 27 -6.57 15.69 13.29
C SER A 27 -7.17 16.28 12.01
N ILE A 28 -7.49 17.57 11.98
CA ILE A 28 -7.93 18.28 10.77
C ILE A 28 -6.84 18.26 9.70
N GLU A 29 -5.57 18.51 10.07
CA GLU A 29 -4.47 18.45 9.11
C GLU A 29 -4.20 17.03 8.61
N GLN A 30 -4.28 16.03 9.50
CA GLN A 30 -4.19 14.62 9.09
C GLN A 30 -5.30 14.25 8.09
N LEU A 31 -6.52 14.72 8.34
CA LEU A 31 -7.65 14.49 7.46
C LEU A 31 -7.44 15.11 6.08
N ARG A 32 -6.94 16.35 6.03
CA ARG A 32 -6.56 17.02 4.79
C ARG A 32 -5.54 16.23 4.00
N VAL A 33 -4.44 15.82 4.64
CA VAL A 33 -3.38 15.04 3.98
C VAL A 33 -3.92 13.69 3.47
N ALA A 34 -4.82 13.05 4.22
CA ALA A 34 -5.44 11.79 3.81
C ALA A 34 -6.31 11.97 2.56
N TYR A 35 -7.11 13.04 2.49
CA TYR A 35 -7.89 13.37 1.28
C TYR A 35 -6.99 13.72 0.10
N GLU A 36 -5.92 14.49 0.32
CA GLU A 36 -4.93 14.76 -0.72
C GLU A 36 -4.34 13.45 -1.25
N LYS A 37 -3.87 12.54 -0.39
CA LYS A 37 -3.37 11.21 -0.82
C LYS A 37 -4.41 10.42 -1.63
N TYR A 38 -5.68 10.48 -1.25
CA TYR A 38 -6.77 9.86 -1.99
C TYR A 38 -6.97 10.51 -3.37
N PHE A 39 -6.99 11.84 -3.50
CA PHE A 39 -7.07 12.52 -4.80
C PHE A 39 -5.81 12.31 -5.65
N LEU A 40 -4.66 12.09 -5.01
CA LEU A 40 -3.44 11.69 -5.69
C LEU A 40 -3.51 10.21 -6.17
N GLY A 41 -4.55 9.48 -5.75
CA GLY A 41 -4.81 8.07 -5.98
C GLY A 41 -3.85 7.14 -5.24
N ILE A 42 -3.02 7.65 -4.33
CA ILE A 42 -2.11 6.84 -3.50
C ILE A 42 -2.98 5.92 -2.62
N GLU A 43 -3.99 6.52 -1.98
CA GLU A 43 -5.04 5.77 -1.31
C GLU A 43 -6.17 5.42 -2.26
N ARG A 44 -6.74 4.22 -2.07
CA ARG A 44 -7.83 3.70 -2.93
C ARG A 44 -9.21 4.08 -2.43
N ARG A 45 -9.34 4.42 -1.15
CA ARG A 45 -10.62 4.72 -0.49
C ARG A 45 -10.56 6.11 0.14
N PRO A 46 -11.70 6.83 0.17
CA PRO A 46 -11.77 8.09 0.88
C PRO A 46 -11.55 7.88 2.39
N PRO A 47 -10.95 8.85 3.10
CA PRO A 47 -10.65 8.73 4.54
C PRO A 47 -11.90 8.98 5.41
N SER A 48 -12.96 8.18 5.23
CA SER A 48 -14.24 8.31 5.95
C SER A 48 -14.09 8.17 7.46
N GLU A 49 -13.33 7.18 7.93
CA GLU A 49 -13.11 6.92 9.36
C GLU A 49 -12.47 8.12 10.06
N LEU A 50 -11.45 8.71 9.42
CA LEU A 50 -10.77 9.88 9.95
C LEU A 50 -11.69 11.09 9.91
N HIS A 51 -12.50 11.24 8.86
CA HIS A 51 -13.48 12.32 8.76
C HIS A 51 -14.49 12.26 9.89
N ASP A 52 -15.07 11.09 10.15
CA ASP A 52 -16.03 10.88 11.22
C ASP A 52 -15.43 11.09 12.61
N ARG A 53 -14.16 10.69 12.81
CA ARG A 53 -13.41 10.99 14.03
C ARG A 53 -13.28 12.49 14.26
N VAL A 54 -12.83 13.26 13.26
CA VAL A 54 -12.69 14.72 13.38
C VAL A 54 -14.04 15.38 13.69
N ARG A 55 -15.11 14.98 12.99
CA ARG A 55 -16.46 15.51 13.23
C ARG A 55 -16.97 15.17 14.63
N ARG A 56 -16.66 13.97 15.14
CA ARG A 56 -17.00 13.57 16.52
C ARG A 56 -16.24 14.42 17.53
N MET A 57 -14.92 14.57 17.38
CA MET A 57 -14.10 15.41 18.25
C MET A 57 -14.60 16.85 18.31
N LEU A 58 -14.93 17.43 17.14
CA LEU A 58 -15.50 18.77 17.07
C LEU A 58 -16.80 18.88 17.86
N ARG A 59 -17.73 17.93 17.69
CA ARG A 59 -19.01 17.92 18.43
C ARG A 59 -18.82 17.79 19.93
N GLU A 60 -17.88 16.96 20.38
CA GLU A 60 -17.62 16.81 21.82
C GLU A 60 -17.05 18.10 22.42
N ILE A 61 -16.12 18.78 21.74
CA ILE A 61 -15.57 20.06 22.19
C ILE A 61 -16.63 21.18 22.14
N GLU A 62 -17.54 21.16 21.17
CA GLU A 62 -18.66 22.09 21.12
C GLU A 62 -19.66 21.89 22.26
N LYS A 63 -19.91 20.63 22.67
CA LYS A 63 -20.79 20.30 23.81
C LYS A 63 -20.21 20.78 25.13
N THR A 64 -18.90 20.63 25.35
CA THR A 64 -18.25 21.07 26.60
C THR A 64 -18.23 22.60 26.74
N ARG A 65 -18.46 23.34 25.65
CA ARG A 65 -18.53 24.82 25.58
C ARG A 65 -17.38 25.49 26.33
N PRO A 66 -16.20 25.68 25.70
CA PRO A 66 -15.05 26.26 26.38
C PRO A 66 -15.39 27.61 27.01
N SER A 67 -15.11 27.76 28.31
CA SER A 67 -15.48 28.94 29.10
C SER A 67 -14.71 30.19 28.68
N ARG A 68 -13.44 30.04 28.29
CA ARG A 68 -12.54 31.13 27.89
C ARG A 68 -12.85 31.62 26.48
N SER A 69 -12.98 32.94 26.30
CA SER A 69 -13.24 33.58 24.99
C SER A 69 -12.20 33.22 23.92
N ALA A 70 -10.92 33.16 24.28
CA ALA A 70 -9.84 32.78 23.35
C ALA A 70 -9.99 31.35 22.81
N LEU A 71 -10.35 30.39 23.67
CA LEU A 71 -10.58 29.00 23.26
C LEU A 71 -11.81 28.87 22.34
N ARG A 72 -12.86 29.65 22.61
CA ARG A 72 -14.03 29.73 21.72
C ARG A 72 -13.66 30.27 20.35
N PHE A 73 -12.89 31.36 20.29
CA PHE A 73 -12.44 31.94 19.02
C PHE A 73 -11.60 30.93 18.21
N ARG A 74 -10.67 30.24 18.86
CA ARG A 74 -9.86 29.19 18.22
C ARG A 74 -10.74 28.06 17.67
N LEU A 75 -11.70 27.56 18.46
CA LEU A 75 -12.66 26.54 18.03
C LEU A 75 -13.46 27.00 16.80
N GLN A 76 -13.94 28.25 16.78
CA GLN A 76 -14.65 28.80 15.63
C GLN A 76 -13.75 28.85 14.38
N GLY A 77 -12.48 29.23 14.53
CA GLY A 77 -11.51 29.20 13.44
C GLY A 77 -11.27 27.79 12.89
N LEU A 78 -11.10 26.79 13.76
CA LEU A 78 -10.95 25.39 13.36
C LEU A 78 -12.20 24.85 12.66
N ARG A 79 -13.39 25.20 13.15
CA ARG A 79 -14.66 24.85 12.51
C ARG A 79 -14.78 25.46 11.12
N ALA A 80 -14.47 26.76 10.97
CA ALA A 80 -14.50 27.42 9.67
C ALA A 80 -13.55 26.76 8.67
N ARG A 81 -12.31 26.45 9.11
CA ARG A 81 -11.32 25.72 8.29
C ARG A 81 -11.82 24.35 7.85
N LEU A 82 -12.43 23.58 8.76
CA LEU A 82 -13.00 22.28 8.43
C LEU A 82 -14.11 22.40 7.37
N VAL A 83 -15.03 23.35 7.52
CA VAL A 83 -16.11 23.59 6.54
C VAL A 83 -15.55 23.94 5.17
N THR A 84 -14.52 24.80 5.09
CA THR A 84 -13.85 25.12 3.83
C THR A 84 -13.24 23.88 3.18
N TYR A 85 -12.59 23.02 3.96
CA TYR A 85 -12.04 21.76 3.44
C TYR A 85 -13.12 20.78 3.00
N GLU A 86 -14.21 20.63 3.76
CA GLU A 86 -15.34 19.76 3.37
C GLU A 86 -15.95 20.20 2.04
N GLN A 87 -16.14 21.51 1.83
CA GLN A 87 -16.62 22.06 0.55
C GLN A 87 -15.64 21.77 -0.59
N TYR A 88 -14.33 21.98 -0.37
CA TYR A 88 -13.30 21.66 -1.34
C TYR A 88 -13.30 20.17 -1.70
N TRP A 89 -13.30 19.27 -0.71
CA TRP A 89 -13.32 17.83 -0.93
C TRP A 89 -14.58 17.40 -1.66
N THR A 90 -15.75 17.92 -1.31
CA THR A 90 -17.03 17.63 -1.98
C THR A 90 -16.97 18.00 -3.47
N ARG A 91 -16.42 19.17 -3.79
CA ARG A 91 -16.24 19.60 -5.18
C ARG A 91 -15.30 18.69 -5.96
N ILE A 92 -14.21 18.22 -5.33
CA ILE A 92 -13.26 17.31 -5.98
C ILE A 92 -13.86 15.91 -6.14
N LEU A 93 -14.54 15.38 -5.12
CA LEU A 93 -15.23 14.10 -5.18
C LEU A 93 -16.25 14.07 -6.32
N ARG A 94 -17.04 15.15 -6.46
CA ARG A 94 -17.97 15.30 -7.58
C ARG A 94 -17.26 15.29 -8.93
N LYS A 95 -16.14 16.01 -9.09
CA LYS A 95 -15.33 15.96 -10.32
C LYS A 95 -14.75 14.56 -10.59
N ILE A 96 -14.47 13.78 -9.55
CA ILE A 96 -14.00 12.39 -9.68
C ILE A 96 -15.16 11.51 -10.17
N GLU A 97 -16.36 11.66 -9.61
CA GLU A 97 -17.57 10.94 -10.03
C GLU A 97 -17.98 11.27 -11.47
N GLU A 98 -17.91 12.55 -11.85
CA GLU A 98 -18.14 13.02 -13.23
C GLU A 98 -17.01 12.63 -14.19
N GLY A 99 -15.91 12.06 -13.69
CA GLY A 99 -14.75 11.67 -14.51
C GLY A 99 -14.00 12.86 -15.12
N THR A 100 -14.19 14.08 -14.60
CA THR A 100 -13.55 15.31 -15.11
C THR A 100 -12.30 15.69 -14.32
N TYR A 101 -12.03 15.04 -13.19
CA TYR A 101 -10.84 15.33 -12.39
C TYR A 101 -9.57 14.81 -13.09
N GLU A 102 -8.84 15.70 -13.76
CA GLU A 102 -7.70 15.42 -14.63
C GLU A 102 -6.69 14.41 -14.08
N ARG A 103 -6.39 14.45 -12.77
CA ARG A 103 -5.45 13.54 -12.13
C ARG A 103 -6.00 12.12 -12.00
N HIS A 104 -7.29 11.98 -11.70
CA HIS A 104 -7.98 10.69 -11.75
C HIS A 104 -8.16 10.22 -13.19
N VAL A 105 -8.45 11.10 -14.15
CA VAL A 105 -8.53 10.73 -15.58
C VAL A 105 -7.20 10.19 -16.07
N ARG A 106 -6.07 10.83 -15.74
CA ARG A 106 -4.74 10.33 -16.07
C ARG A 106 -4.46 8.98 -15.42
N LYS A 107 -4.81 8.79 -14.14
CA LYS A 107 -4.60 7.51 -13.45
C LYS A 107 -5.55 6.41 -13.94
N ALA A 108 -6.78 6.75 -14.27
CA ALA A 108 -7.75 5.85 -14.90
C ALA A 108 -7.28 5.46 -16.30
N LYS A 109 -6.80 6.43 -17.11
CA LYS A 109 -6.15 6.17 -18.41
C LYS A 109 -4.91 5.31 -18.28
N GLN A 110 -4.06 5.53 -17.27
CA GLN A 110 -2.91 4.67 -17.00
C GLN A 110 -3.34 3.26 -16.59
N ARG A 111 -4.36 3.11 -15.74
CA ARG A 111 -4.92 1.80 -15.38
C ARG A 111 -5.60 1.11 -16.54
N MET A 112 -6.32 1.84 -17.40
CA MET A 112 -6.90 1.29 -18.62
C MET A 112 -5.78 0.89 -19.57
N ALA A 113 -4.74 1.69 -19.75
CA ALA A 113 -3.55 1.32 -20.51
C ALA A 113 -2.77 0.15 -19.87
N GLU A 114 -2.88 -0.08 -18.57
CA GLU A 114 -2.25 -1.19 -17.87
C GLU A 114 -3.13 -2.45 -17.80
N ALA A 115 -4.45 -2.30 -17.89
CA ALA A 115 -5.43 -3.38 -18.04
C ALA A 115 -5.58 -3.84 -19.51
N ASP A 116 -5.37 -2.91 -20.45
CA ASP A 116 -5.35 -3.12 -21.91
C ASP A 116 -3.93 -3.42 -22.41
N ARG A 117 -2.91 -3.20 -21.57
CA ARG A 117 -1.71 -4.04 -21.66
C ARG A 117 -2.20 -5.47 -21.43
N PRO A 118 -1.93 -6.41 -22.34
CA PRO A 118 -2.19 -7.80 -22.03
C PRO A 118 -1.42 -8.08 -20.75
N GLY A 119 -2.15 -8.27 -19.64
CA GLY A 119 -1.57 -8.81 -18.42
C GLY A 119 -0.77 -10.06 -18.81
N PRO A 120 0.26 -10.46 -18.05
CA PRO A 120 0.94 -11.70 -18.36
C PRO A 120 -0.14 -12.78 -18.32
N LYS A 121 -0.59 -13.23 -19.51
CA LYS A 121 -1.29 -14.49 -19.67
C LYS A 121 -0.44 -15.42 -18.83
N ARG A 122 -1.00 -15.96 -17.74
CA ARG A 122 -0.47 -17.19 -17.14
C ARG A 122 -0.17 -18.04 -18.35
N PRO A 123 1.11 -18.31 -18.68
CA PRO A 123 1.37 -19.05 -19.88
C PRO A 123 0.66 -20.36 -19.65
N ALA A 124 -0.27 -20.68 -20.54
CA ALA A 124 -0.79 -22.02 -20.66
C ALA A 124 0.41 -22.94 -20.52
N THR A 125 0.30 -23.87 -19.59
CA THR A 125 1.26 -24.96 -19.41
C THR A 125 1.71 -25.41 -20.79
N THR A 126 2.92 -25.04 -21.18
CA THR A 126 3.51 -25.55 -22.41
C THR A 126 3.64 -27.04 -22.22
N ASP A 127 3.23 -27.79 -23.24
CA ASP A 127 3.25 -29.26 -23.37
C ASP A 127 4.63 -29.89 -23.02
N ASP A 128 5.67 -29.05 -22.90
CA ASP A 128 7.03 -29.39 -22.44
C ASP A 128 7.15 -29.71 -20.93
N GLY A 129 6.09 -29.55 -20.13
CA GLY A 129 6.06 -29.94 -18.71
C GLY A 129 6.90 -29.08 -17.76
N VAL A 130 7.37 -27.90 -18.20
CA VAL A 130 8.13 -26.94 -17.38
C VAL A 130 7.31 -25.67 -17.21
N ASP A 131 6.87 -25.38 -15.98
CA ASP A 131 6.17 -24.13 -15.66
C ASP A 131 7.14 -22.94 -15.81
N PRO A 132 6.84 -21.93 -16.65
CA PRO A 132 7.69 -20.75 -16.82
C PRO A 132 7.84 -19.92 -15.53
N ALA A 133 6.91 -19.99 -14.58
CA ALA A 133 7.09 -19.35 -13.27
C ALA A 133 8.15 -20.10 -12.44
N GLN A 134 8.09 -21.43 -12.44
CA GLN A 134 9.08 -22.30 -11.79
C GLN A 134 10.47 -22.13 -12.40
N ALA A 135 10.59 -22.10 -13.73
CA ALA A 135 11.86 -21.89 -14.43
C ALA A 135 12.53 -20.55 -14.06
N ARG A 136 11.75 -19.47 -13.95
CA ARG A 136 12.26 -18.15 -13.52
C ARG A 136 12.74 -18.17 -12.08
N ARG A 137 12.03 -18.85 -11.17
CA ARG A 137 12.45 -19.00 -9.77
C ARG A 137 13.79 -19.74 -9.66
N LEU A 138 13.91 -20.88 -10.33
CA LEU A 138 15.13 -21.69 -10.33
C LEU A 138 16.32 -20.96 -10.94
N TYR A 139 16.10 -20.20 -12.01
CA TYR A 139 17.15 -19.38 -12.61
C TYR A 139 17.67 -18.31 -11.63
N ARG A 140 16.77 -17.61 -10.92
CA ARG A 140 17.16 -16.61 -9.90
C ARG A 140 17.97 -17.24 -8.78
N GLU A 141 17.53 -18.40 -8.29
CA GLU A 141 18.20 -19.16 -7.24
C GLU A 141 19.58 -19.66 -7.69
N LEU A 142 19.70 -20.14 -8.93
CA LEU A 142 20.97 -20.57 -9.51
C LEU A 142 21.96 -19.42 -9.72
N VAL A 143 21.48 -18.26 -10.18
CA VAL A 143 22.32 -17.05 -10.32
C VAL A 143 22.78 -16.56 -8.94
N ALA A 144 21.89 -16.58 -7.94
CA ALA A 144 22.24 -16.22 -6.56
C ALA A 144 23.28 -17.20 -5.97
N ALA A 145 23.09 -18.50 -6.15
CA ALA A 145 24.02 -19.53 -5.69
C ALA A 145 25.39 -19.45 -6.39
N LYS A 146 25.42 -19.23 -7.72
CA LYS A 146 26.68 -19.05 -8.47
C LYS A 146 27.43 -17.78 -8.05
N LYS A 147 26.70 -16.69 -7.81
CA LYS A 147 27.27 -15.43 -7.31
C LYS A 147 27.85 -15.59 -5.90
N ALA A 148 27.16 -16.33 -5.03
CA ALA A 148 27.65 -16.64 -3.68
C ALA A 148 28.88 -17.57 -3.69
N SER A 149 29.00 -18.43 -4.70
CA SER A 149 30.13 -19.36 -4.87
C SER A 149 31.33 -18.76 -5.60
N GLY A 150 31.27 -17.50 -6.05
CA GLY A 150 32.34 -16.83 -6.77
C GLY A 150 32.58 -17.33 -8.21
N GLU A 151 31.67 -18.15 -8.77
CA GLU A 151 31.78 -18.62 -10.15
C GLU A 151 31.33 -17.55 -11.15
N SER A 152 32.02 -17.46 -12.29
CA SER A 152 31.71 -16.46 -13.31
C SER A 152 30.32 -16.67 -13.90
N THR A 153 29.49 -15.62 -13.84
CA THR A 153 28.14 -15.56 -14.42
C THR A 153 28.15 -15.12 -15.89
N LYS A 154 29.34 -14.90 -16.48
CA LYS A 154 29.48 -14.54 -17.90
C LYS A 154 28.93 -15.68 -18.77
N GLY A 155 27.83 -15.41 -19.46
CA GLY A 155 27.19 -16.35 -20.38
C GLY A 155 25.95 -17.08 -19.84
N LEU A 156 25.53 -16.85 -18.59
CA LEU A 156 24.23 -17.35 -18.14
C LEU A 156 23.12 -16.50 -18.78
N SER A 157 22.49 -17.04 -19.82
CA SER A 157 21.25 -16.53 -20.36
C SER A 157 20.08 -17.39 -19.87
N TYR A 158 18.94 -16.75 -19.64
CA TYR A 158 17.70 -17.45 -19.31
C TYR A 158 17.31 -18.47 -20.40
N GLY A 159 17.58 -18.16 -21.67
CA GLY A 159 17.33 -19.06 -22.81
C GLY A 159 18.10 -20.38 -22.71
N ALA A 160 19.42 -20.32 -22.53
CA ALA A 160 20.25 -21.52 -22.41
C ALA A 160 19.88 -22.39 -21.20
N PHE A 161 19.43 -21.75 -20.11
CA PHE A 161 18.96 -22.44 -18.92
C PHE A 161 17.63 -23.19 -19.18
N VAL A 162 16.67 -22.56 -19.87
CA VAL A 162 15.41 -23.21 -20.24
C VAL A 162 15.64 -24.39 -21.19
N ASP A 163 16.57 -24.27 -22.15
CA ASP A 163 16.92 -25.37 -23.04
C ASP A 163 17.56 -26.56 -22.30
N THR A 164 18.36 -26.26 -21.26
CA THR A 164 18.92 -27.29 -20.39
C THR A 164 17.83 -27.99 -19.58
N LEU A 165 16.91 -27.21 -18.98
CA LEU A 165 15.77 -27.76 -18.23
C LEU A 165 14.91 -28.65 -19.11
N ARG A 166 14.58 -28.24 -20.33
CA ARG A 166 13.81 -29.04 -21.30
C ARG A 166 14.45 -30.40 -21.58
N ARG A 167 15.78 -30.50 -21.56
CA ARG A 167 16.51 -31.76 -21.77
C ARG A 167 16.64 -32.61 -20.51
N THR A 168 16.75 -31.99 -19.34
CA THR A 168 17.00 -32.69 -18.07
C THR A 168 15.72 -33.09 -17.35
N VAL A 169 14.68 -32.27 -17.37
CA VAL A 169 13.40 -32.51 -16.68
C VAL A 169 12.75 -33.84 -17.07
N PRO A 170 12.62 -34.22 -18.37
CA PRO A 170 12.05 -35.52 -18.72
C PRO A 170 12.92 -36.69 -18.23
N LYS A 171 14.25 -36.55 -18.23
CA LYS A 171 15.17 -37.58 -17.70
C LYS A 171 15.08 -37.73 -16.17
N LEU A 172 14.86 -36.62 -15.46
CA LEU A 172 14.68 -36.62 -14.00
C LEU A 172 13.30 -37.20 -13.63
N ARG A 173 12.24 -36.86 -14.38
CA ARG A 173 10.91 -37.46 -14.23
C ARG A 173 10.93 -38.96 -14.48
N ALA A 174 11.60 -39.42 -15.54
CA ALA A 174 11.72 -40.85 -15.85
C ALA A 174 12.46 -41.65 -14.78
N ARG A 175 13.44 -41.04 -14.07
CA ARG A 175 14.17 -41.68 -12.98
C ARG A 175 13.42 -41.71 -11.65
N HIS A 176 12.50 -40.77 -11.43
CA HIS A 176 11.79 -40.61 -10.15
C HIS A 176 10.30 -40.99 -10.21
N GLY A 177 9.78 -41.42 -11.37
CA GLY A 177 8.48 -42.09 -11.49
C GLY A 177 7.25 -41.21 -11.24
N GLY A 178 7.35 -39.89 -11.37
CA GLY A 178 6.24 -38.99 -11.07
C GLY A 178 6.57 -37.50 -11.23
N ASP A 179 5.68 -36.65 -10.70
CA ASP A 179 5.88 -35.21 -10.68
C ASP A 179 6.99 -34.86 -9.67
N VAL A 180 7.94 -34.01 -10.08
CA VAL A 180 9.16 -33.73 -9.31
C VAL A 180 9.30 -32.25 -9.05
N ASP A 181 9.56 -31.90 -7.80
CA ASP A 181 9.95 -30.55 -7.41
C ASP A 181 11.45 -30.38 -7.66
N LEU A 182 11.80 -29.48 -8.58
CA LEU A 182 13.17 -29.14 -8.89
C LEU A 182 13.71 -28.18 -7.83
N VAL A 183 14.87 -28.49 -7.27
CA VAL A 183 15.56 -27.67 -6.26
C VAL A 183 17.02 -27.47 -6.67
N VAL A 184 17.53 -26.26 -6.47
CA VAL A 184 18.94 -25.94 -6.69
C VAL A 184 19.72 -26.31 -5.42
N VAL A 185 20.68 -27.24 -5.53
CA VAL A 185 21.50 -27.68 -4.39
C VAL A 185 22.97 -27.41 -4.70
N GLN A 186 23.70 -26.87 -3.72
CA GLN A 186 25.14 -26.65 -3.80
C GLN A 186 25.85 -27.86 -3.20
N LYS A 187 26.61 -28.62 -4.01
CA LYS A 187 27.37 -29.79 -3.54
C LYS A 187 28.81 -29.69 -4.05
N GLY A 188 29.75 -29.50 -3.13
CA GLY A 188 31.18 -29.41 -3.43
C GLY A 188 31.55 -28.19 -4.29
N GLY A 189 31.00 -27.02 -3.97
CA GLY A 189 31.26 -25.75 -4.69
C GLY A 189 30.57 -25.62 -6.05
N LYS A 190 29.98 -26.69 -6.59
CA LYS A 190 29.26 -26.71 -7.87
C LYS A 190 27.74 -26.71 -7.64
N VAL A 191 27.04 -25.77 -8.29
CA VAL A 191 25.58 -25.66 -8.25
C VAL A 191 24.95 -26.71 -9.17
N LYS A 192 24.12 -27.61 -8.63
CA LYS A 192 23.43 -28.68 -9.38
C LYS A 192 21.92 -28.60 -9.18
N LEU A 193 21.16 -28.91 -10.23
CA LEU A 193 19.71 -29.07 -10.16
C LEU A 193 19.39 -30.50 -9.71
N VAL A 194 18.61 -30.65 -8.64
CA VAL A 194 18.18 -31.94 -8.10
C VAL A 194 16.66 -32.01 -8.15
N ALA A 195 16.10 -33.09 -8.69
CA ALA A 195 14.68 -33.39 -8.55
C ALA A 195 14.45 -34.03 -7.18
N ARG A 196 13.44 -33.54 -6.45
CA ARG A 196 12.85 -34.25 -5.33
C ARG A 196 11.48 -34.78 -5.76
N PRO A 197 11.16 -36.05 -5.50
CA PRO A 197 9.81 -36.55 -5.71
C PRO A 197 8.84 -35.77 -4.82
N ARG A 198 7.67 -35.48 -5.37
CA ARG A 198 6.56 -34.84 -4.66
C ARG A 198 5.68 -35.87 -3.98
#